data_AF-A0A2L0UAU5-F1
#
_entry.id   AF-A0A2L0UAU5-F1
#
_cell.length_a   1.000
_cell.length_b   1.000
_cell.length_c   1.000
_cell.angle_alpha   90.00
_cell.angle_beta   90.00
_cell.angle_gamma   90.00
#
_symmetry.space_group_name_H-M   'P 1'
#
loop_
_entity.id
_entity.type
_entity.pdbx_description
1 polymer ?
#
loop_
_entity_poly.entity_id
_entity_poly.type
_entity_poly.pdbx_seq_one_letter_code
_entity_poly.pdbx_strand_id
1 'polypeptide(L)'
;MTVAAETDEQAYGPDEDPVLSLVVRNEGTEPCTVNVGTSQMEFVLTRADERVFSSIDCQQSSQDLQRTIAPGGEERATFEWSRNRSVPGCTAVDEQPAAGGYSLTTRLGARSSAPAEFTLQ
;
A
#
# COMPACT_ATOMS: atom_id res chain seq x y z
N MET A 1 7.41 6.41 15.38
CA MET A 1 7.36 5.78 14.05
C MET A 1 5.96 5.89 13.51
N THR A 2 5.83 6.32 12.26
CA THR A 2 4.57 6.51 11.55
C THR A 2 4.60 5.71 10.24
N VAL A 3 3.41 5.38 9.73
CA VAL A 3 3.22 4.76 8.42
C VAL A 3 2.29 5.68 7.64
N ALA A 4 2.68 6.03 6.42
CA ALA A 4 1.89 6.85 5.52
C ALA A 4 1.64 6.11 4.19
N ALA A 5 0.47 6.36 3.62
CA ALA A 5 0.13 5.97 2.27
C ALA A 5 0.31 7.20 1.37
N GLU A 6 0.89 6.98 0.21
CA GLU A 6 1.00 8.00 -0.84
C GLU A 6 0.74 7.33 -2.18
N THR A 7 0.32 8.13 -3.15
CA THR A 7 0.28 7.78 -4.57
C THR A 7 1.15 8.79 -5.33
N ASP A 8 1.70 8.40 -6.48
CA ASP A 8 2.51 9.30 -7.31
C ASP A 8 1.67 10.40 -7.97
N GLU A 9 0.40 10.11 -8.26
CA GLU A 9 -0.59 11.09 -8.74
C GLU A 9 -1.92 11.01 -7.98
N GLN A 10 -2.74 12.06 -8.11
CA GLN A 10 -4.09 12.13 -7.50
C GLN A 10 -5.21 11.71 -8.47
N ALA A 11 -4.93 11.62 -9.76
CA ALA A 11 -5.87 11.22 -10.79
C ALA A 11 -5.13 10.49 -11.91
N TYR A 12 -5.73 9.42 -12.42
CA TYR A 12 -5.14 8.57 -13.45
C TYR A 12 -6.13 8.37 -14.60
N GLY A 13 -5.67 8.58 -15.82
CA GLY A 13 -6.40 8.30 -17.06
C GLY A 13 -6.61 6.80 -17.29
N PRO A 14 -7.36 6.39 -18.33
CA PRO A 14 -7.76 4.98 -18.54
C PRO A 14 -6.61 3.96 -18.60
N ASP A 15 -5.42 4.38 -19.03
CA ASP A 15 -4.25 3.53 -19.29
C ASP A 15 -3.10 3.73 -18.29
N GLU A 16 -3.32 4.48 -17.20
CA GLU A 16 -2.27 4.83 -16.23
C GLU A 16 -2.36 3.99 -14.95
N ASP A 17 -1.37 3.16 -14.66
CA ASP A 17 -1.38 2.34 -13.45
C ASP A 17 -0.89 3.14 -12.23
N PRO A 18 -1.66 3.22 -11.12
CA PRO A 18 -1.23 3.94 -9.94
C PRO A 18 -0.01 3.32 -9.26
N VAL A 19 0.98 4.15 -8.89
CA VAL A 19 2.10 3.73 -8.05
C VAL A 19 1.78 4.02 -6.59
N LEU A 20 1.42 2.97 -5.86
CA LEU A 20 1.10 3.03 -4.45
C LEU A 20 2.39 3.02 -3.62
N SER A 21 2.47 3.85 -2.60
CA SER A 21 3.66 3.98 -1.74
C SER A 21 3.30 3.78 -0.27
N LEU A 22 4.10 2.96 0.42
CA LEU A 22 4.13 2.83 1.87
C LEU A 22 5.40 3.52 2.38
N VAL A 23 5.23 4.55 3.20
CA VAL A 23 6.33 5.31 3.79
C VAL A 23 6.38 5.05 5.30
N VAL A 24 7.53 4.62 5.79
CA VAL A 24 7.79 4.38 7.22
C VAL A 24 8.76 5.45 7.70
N ARG A 25 8.34 6.27 8.67
CA ARG A 25 9.19 7.36 9.19
C ARG A 25 9.52 7.18 10.66
N ASN A 26 10.78 7.37 11.02
CA ASN A 26 11.21 7.40 12.41
C ASN A 26 11.17 8.84 12.96
N GLU A 27 10.07 9.20 13.61
CA GLU A 27 9.90 10.50 14.29
C GLU A 27 10.49 10.53 15.71
N GLY A 28 11.11 9.44 16.17
CA GLY A 28 11.77 9.39 17.47
C GLY A 28 13.16 10.03 17.45
N THR A 29 13.76 10.14 18.63
CA THR A 29 15.11 10.67 18.83
C THR A 29 16.21 9.60 18.81
N GLU A 30 15.84 8.32 18.74
CA GLU A 30 16.75 7.18 18.72
C GLU A 30 16.53 6.32 17.46
N PRO A 31 17.56 5.60 16.97
CA PRO A 31 17.40 4.66 15.86
C PRO A 31 16.36 3.57 16.18
N CYS A 32 15.53 3.21 15.19
CA CYS A 32 14.52 2.17 15.33
C CYS A 32 14.79 1.04 14.34
N THR A 33 14.85 -0.21 14.81
CA THR A 33 14.89 -1.38 13.93
C THR A 33 13.49 -1.91 13.72
N VAL A 34 13.08 -2.03 12.46
CA VAL A 34 11.75 -2.44 12.03
C VAL A 34 11.85 -3.42 10.86
N ASN A 35 10.98 -4.42 10.86
CA ASN A 35 10.80 -5.31 9.72
C ASN A 35 9.91 -4.63 8.69
N VAL A 36 10.51 -4.20 7.58
CA VAL A 36 9.89 -3.62 6.39
C VAL A 36 9.81 -4.66 5.26
N GLY A 37 9.72 -5.93 5.61
CA GLY A 37 9.54 -7.01 4.66
C GLY A 37 8.11 -7.11 4.15
N THR A 38 7.93 -7.76 3.00
CA THR A 38 6.60 -8.07 2.45
C THR A 38 5.80 -9.00 3.34
N SER A 39 6.41 -9.67 4.32
CA SER A 39 5.71 -10.37 5.39
C SER A 39 4.92 -9.45 6.32
N GLN A 40 5.28 -8.16 6.37
CA GLN A 40 4.66 -7.16 7.23
C GLN A 40 3.86 -6.12 6.45
N MET A 41 4.16 -5.94 5.16
CA MET A 41 3.56 -4.90 4.31
C MET A 41 2.24 -5.35 3.69
N GLU A 42 1.27 -4.43 3.65
CA GLU A 42 0.03 -4.61 2.90
C GLU A 42 -0.38 -3.28 2.27
N PHE A 43 -0.78 -3.30 1.00
CA PHE A 43 -1.45 -2.21 0.29
C PHE A 43 -2.90 -2.59 0.09
N VAL A 44 -3.83 -1.80 0.62
CA VAL A 44 -5.28 -2.04 0.53
C VAL A 44 -5.95 -0.90 -0.20
N LEU A 45 -6.74 -1.22 -1.22
CA LEU A 45 -7.56 -0.26 -1.95
C LEU A 45 -9.04 -0.48 -1.64
N THR A 46 -9.73 0.61 -1.35
CA THR A 46 -11.18 0.63 -1.18
C THR A 46 -11.85 1.65 -2.09
N ARG A 47 -13.11 1.39 -2.46
CA ARG A 47 -13.99 2.32 -3.18
C ARG A 47 -15.34 2.33 -2.48
N ALA A 48 -15.77 3.49 -1.98
CA ALA A 48 -17.03 3.63 -1.22
C ALA A 48 -17.20 2.54 -0.13
N ASP A 49 -16.15 2.35 0.67
CA ASP A 49 -16.02 1.34 1.75
C ASP A 49 -15.94 -0.14 1.29
N GLU A 50 -16.05 -0.42 -0.01
CA GLU A 50 -15.83 -1.76 -0.55
C GLU A 50 -14.34 -2.01 -0.81
N ARG A 51 -13.78 -3.11 -0.30
CA ARG A 51 -12.40 -3.51 -0.63
C ARG A 51 -12.33 -4.00 -2.08
N VAL A 52 -11.48 -3.35 -2.87
CA VAL A 52 -11.23 -3.66 -4.27
C VAL A 52 -10.02 -4.58 -4.44
N PHE A 53 -8.96 -4.31 -3.68
CA PHE A 53 -7.68 -5.00 -3.81
C PHE A 53 -6.95 -5.06 -2.47
N SER A 54 -6.17 -6.12 -2.28
CA SER A 54 -5.11 -6.19 -1.28
C SER A 54 -3.88 -6.90 -1.85
N SER A 55 -2.70 -6.32 -1.61
CA SER A 55 -1.43 -6.90 -2.09
C SER A 55 -1.14 -8.29 -1.52
N ILE A 56 -1.72 -8.66 -0.38
CA ILE A 56 -1.50 -9.96 0.25
C ILE A 56 -2.38 -11.07 -0.30
N ASP A 57 -3.46 -10.75 -1.04
CA ASP A 57 -4.43 -11.74 -1.49
C ASP A 57 -3.80 -12.80 -2.41
N CYS A 58 -2.84 -12.38 -3.24
CA CYS A 58 -2.12 -13.24 -4.19
C CYS A 58 -0.63 -13.38 -3.88
N GLN A 59 -0.16 -12.84 -2.77
CA GLN A 59 1.25 -12.84 -2.43
C GLN A 59 1.77 -14.26 -2.22
N GLN A 60 2.86 -14.58 -2.91
CA GLN A 60 3.59 -15.83 -2.74
C GLN A 60 4.96 -15.53 -2.13
N SER A 61 5.42 -16.40 -1.22
CA SER A 61 6.77 -16.30 -0.64
C SER A 61 7.09 -14.93 -0.04
N SER A 62 6.32 -14.51 0.97
CA SER A 62 6.62 -13.29 1.73
C SER A 62 8.01 -13.35 2.37
N GLN A 63 8.66 -12.19 2.50
CA GLN A 63 10.01 -12.11 3.03
C GLN A 63 10.10 -11.06 4.13
N ASP A 64 10.85 -11.37 5.19
CA ASP A 64 11.25 -10.40 6.19
C ASP A 64 12.40 -9.52 5.67
N LEU A 65 12.40 -8.25 6.06
CA LEU A 65 13.48 -7.32 5.76
C LEU A 65 13.68 -6.37 6.95
N GLN A 66 14.66 -6.68 7.79
CA GLN A 66 15.02 -5.79 8.90
C GLN A 66 15.78 -4.55 8.38
N ARG A 67 15.31 -3.37 8.79
CA ARG A 67 15.97 -2.09 8.53
C ARG A 67 16.08 -1.29 9.82
N THR A 68 17.20 -0.61 9.98
CA THR A 68 17.41 0.35 11.07
C THR A 68 17.27 1.76 10.51
N ILE A 69 16.24 2.46 10.95
CA ILE A 69 15.91 3.81 10.50
C ILE A 69 16.43 4.80 11.55
N ALA A 70 17.35 5.68 11.15
CA ALA A 70 17.88 6.73 12.00
C ALA A 70 16.79 7.75 12.41
N PRO A 71 16.97 8.53 13.48
CA PRO A 71 16.08 9.64 13.82
C PRO A 71 15.84 10.57 12.64
N GLY A 72 14.57 10.85 12.33
CA GLY A 72 14.15 11.65 11.19
C GLY A 72 14.21 10.95 9.82
N GLY A 73 14.81 9.76 9.74
CA GLY A 73 14.91 8.97 8.50
C GLY A 73 13.61 8.29 8.12
N GLU A 74 13.55 7.80 6.88
CA GLU A 74 12.42 7.07 6.33
C GLU A 74 12.85 5.92 5.43
N GLU A 75 11.95 4.96 5.26
CA GLU A 75 12.02 3.88 4.28
C GLU A 75 10.75 3.92 3.42
N ARG A 76 10.88 3.71 2.11
CA ARG A 76 9.77 3.74 1.15
C ARG A 76 9.72 2.42 0.38
N ALA A 77 8.52 1.85 0.28
CA ALA A 77 8.22 0.74 -0.61
C ALA A 77 7.13 1.17 -1.61
N THR A 78 7.28 0.78 -2.88
CA THR A 78 6.33 1.08 -3.94
C THR A 78 5.71 -0.18 -4.51
N PHE A 79 4.47 -0.07 -4.97
CA PHE A 79 3.72 -1.12 -5.63
C PHE A 79 2.92 -0.51 -6.78
N GLU A 80 3.25 -0.89 -8.01
CA GLU A 80 2.46 -0.51 -9.19
C GLU A 80 1.23 -1.41 -9.26
N TRP A 81 0.04 -0.82 -9.16
CA TRP A 81 -1.21 -1.56 -9.19
C TRP A 81 -1.80 -1.55 -10.59
N SER A 82 -1.76 -2.71 -11.26
CA SER A 82 -2.28 -2.93 -12.62
C SER A 82 -3.82 -2.96 -12.71
N ARG A 83 -4.50 -2.16 -11.87
CA ARG A 83 -5.96 -1.99 -11.85
C ARG A 83 -6.71 -3.33 -11.85
N ASN A 84 -6.26 -4.28 -11.04
CA ASN A 84 -6.93 -5.56 -10.86
C ASN A 84 -7.68 -5.62 -9.53
N ARG A 85 -8.79 -6.35 -9.50
CA ARG A 85 -9.47 -6.69 -8.25
C ARG A 85 -8.85 -7.93 -7.64
N SER A 86 -8.91 -8.06 -6.32
CA SER A 86 -8.50 -9.28 -5.62
C SER A 86 -9.40 -9.59 -4.43
N VAL A 87 -9.49 -10.88 -4.10
CA VAL A 87 -10.16 -11.38 -2.91
C VAL A 87 -9.28 -12.40 -2.20
N PRO A 88 -9.47 -12.62 -0.89
CA PRO A 88 -8.72 -13.59 -0.12
C PRO A 88 -8.71 -14.97 -0.77
N GLY A 89 -7.55 -15.60 -0.80
CA GLY A 89 -7.34 -16.88 -1.47
C GLY A 89 -6.97 -16.76 -2.95
N CYS A 90 -6.60 -15.57 -3.42
CA CYS A 90 -6.17 -15.30 -4.80
C CYS A 90 -7.15 -15.84 -5.86
N THR A 91 -8.45 -15.72 -5.60
CA THR A 91 -9.45 -16.13 -6.59
C THR A 91 -9.53 -15.07 -7.68
N ALA A 92 -9.49 -15.51 -8.94
CA ALA A 92 -9.60 -14.61 -10.08
C ALA A 92 -10.94 -13.83 -10.03
N VAL A 93 -10.85 -12.52 -10.24
CA VAL A 93 -11.99 -11.61 -10.38
C VAL A 93 -11.85 -10.95 -11.74
N ASP A 94 -12.70 -11.33 -12.69
CA ASP A 94 -12.64 -10.83 -14.08
C ASP A 94 -13.25 -9.43 -14.26
N GLU A 95 -13.67 -8.79 -13.16
CA GLU A 95 -14.21 -7.44 -13.18
C GLU A 95 -13.10 -6.40 -13.00
N GLN A 96 -12.98 -5.49 -13.97
CA GLN A 96 -12.09 -4.33 -13.83
C GLN A 96 -12.63 -3.33 -12.79
N PRO A 97 -11.77 -2.71 -11.99
CA PRO A 97 -12.14 -1.61 -11.12
C PRO A 97 -12.79 -0.47 -11.92
N ALA A 98 -13.96 -0.02 -11.47
CA ALA A 98 -14.69 1.06 -12.13
C ALA A 98 -14.02 2.43 -11.90
N ALA A 99 -14.23 3.39 -12.80
CA ALA A 99 -13.87 4.78 -12.55
C ALA A 99 -14.49 5.33 -11.24
N GLY A 100 -13.84 6.35 -10.68
CA GLY A 100 -14.27 7.03 -9.45
C GLY A 100 -13.16 7.20 -8.41
N GLY A 101 -13.57 7.53 -7.18
CA GLY A 101 -12.67 7.74 -6.06
C GLY A 101 -12.25 6.44 -5.37
N TYR A 102 -10.97 6.37 -5.04
CA TYR A 102 -10.32 5.27 -4.36
C TYR A 102 -9.54 5.78 -3.15
N SER A 103 -9.51 4.96 -2.11
CA SER A 103 -8.73 5.22 -0.91
C SER A 103 -7.67 4.13 -0.77
N LEU A 104 -6.40 4.53 -0.71
CA LEU A 104 -5.27 3.68 -0.39
C LEU A 104 -5.01 3.71 1.11
N THR A 105 -4.97 2.54 1.74
CA THR A 105 -4.43 2.36 3.08
C THR A 105 -3.23 1.42 3.02
N THR A 106 -2.12 1.81 3.64
CA THR A 106 -0.92 0.96 3.76
C THR A 106 -0.76 0.50 5.20
N ARG A 107 -0.29 -0.74 5.37
CA ARG A 107 -0.05 -1.33 6.69
C ARG A 107 1.35 -1.89 6.80
N LEU A 108 1.89 -1.79 8.01
CA LEU A 108 3.14 -2.43 8.41
C LEU A 108 2.96 -3.12 9.77
N GLY A 109 2.76 -4.43 9.75
CA GLY A 109 2.37 -5.20 10.93
C GLY A 109 1.07 -4.66 11.54
N ALA A 110 1.11 -4.26 12.81
CA ALA A 110 -0.06 -3.71 13.51
C ALA A 110 -0.34 -2.23 13.21
N ARG A 111 0.50 -1.55 12.42
CA ARG A 111 0.36 -0.12 12.11
C ARG A 111 -0.37 0.06 10.79
N SER A 112 -1.25 1.05 10.73
CA SER A 112 -1.98 1.43 9.52
C SER A 112 -1.78 2.92 9.26
N SER A 113 -1.72 3.31 8.00
CA SER A 113 -1.74 4.70 7.59
C SER A 113 -3.13 5.32 7.73
N ALA A 114 -3.19 6.65 7.64
CA ALA A 114 -4.40 7.32 7.18
C ALA A 114 -4.65 6.99 5.70
N PRO A 115 -5.90 7.09 5.20
CA PRO A 115 -6.20 6.89 3.79
C PRO A 115 -5.58 7.99 2.92
N ALA A 116 -5.04 7.60 1.77
CA ALA A 116 -4.66 8.50 0.68
C ALA A 116 -5.67 8.37 -0.47
N GLU A 117 -6.31 9.48 -0.84
CA GLU A 117 -7.35 9.50 -1.85
C GLU A 117 -6.79 9.77 -3.24
N PHE A 118 -7.28 9.04 -4.25
CA PHE A 118 -7.00 9.29 -5.65
C PHE A 118 -8.20 8.90 -6.52
N THR A 119 -8.15 9.19 -7.82
CA THR A 119 -9.24 8.90 -8.76
C THR A 119 -8.77 8.14 -9.99
N LEU A 120 -9.62 7.23 -10.48
CA LEU A 120 -9.50 6.63 -11.81
C LEU A 120 -10.54 7.25 -12.74
N GLN A 121 -10.14 7.60 -13.96
CA GLN A 121 -11.00 8.18 -15.00
C GLN A 121 -11.49 7.14 -16.01
#